data_AF-A0A538CH07-F1
#
_entry.id   AF-A0A538CH07-F1
#
_cell.length_a   1.000
_cell.length_b   1.000
_cell.length_c   1.000
_cell.angle_alpha   90.00
_cell.angle_beta   90.00
_cell.angle_gamma   90.00
#
_symmetry.space_group_name_H-M   'P 1'
#
loop_
_entity.id
_entity.type
_entity.pdbx_description
1 polymer ?
#
loop_
_entity_poly.entity_id
_entity_poly.type
_entity_poly.pdbx_seq_one_letter_code
_entity_poly.pdbx_strand_id
1 'polypeptide(L)'
;QVTLKGIGGAVDPKASAIAYASARAAFDDYVKHDNHGRGFVLIGHSQGSFILKQLIGDEIDKRPALRRRMVSALLLGGNVTDKAYKHVRPCSKAGQTGCIVGWSMFHDPPPSDALFGRTTLKGQHVVCTSPGSLGSSSKLQPYAPSLPFPGTIGVGLAIFEPNRPTDISTPWYFEPGVLTGTCATTADGASYLKIDGSVLPTPVPTPQWGLHLGDVNLALGNLTTIARKQIAAYAAKH
;
A
#
# COMPACT_ATOMS: atom_id res chain seq x y z
N GLN A 1 -3.19 -22.32 -0.48
CA GLN A 1 -2.64 -20.95 -0.57
C GLN A 1 -2.95 -20.37 -1.95
N VAL A 2 -3.85 -19.40 -2.03
CA VAL A 2 -4.22 -18.69 -3.27
C VAL A 2 -3.08 -17.78 -3.74
N THR A 3 -2.23 -17.35 -2.80
CA THR A 3 -1.16 -16.36 -2.98
C THR A 3 -0.12 -16.77 -4.02
N LEU A 4 0.34 -18.02 -4.03
CA LEU A 4 1.35 -18.47 -5.01
C LEU A 4 0.79 -18.60 -6.43
N LYS A 5 -0.46 -19.06 -6.58
CA LYS A 5 -1.14 -19.17 -7.88
C LYS A 5 -1.50 -17.80 -8.46
N GLY A 6 -1.76 -16.80 -7.61
CA GLY A 6 -2.06 -15.43 -8.03
C GLY A 6 -0.85 -14.61 -8.49
N ILE A 7 0.38 -15.03 -8.14
CA ILE A 7 1.62 -14.37 -8.59
C ILE A 7 1.88 -14.62 -10.09
N GLY A 8 1.27 -15.64 -10.70
CA GLY A 8 1.43 -15.99 -12.12
C GLY A 8 0.12 -16.22 -12.89
N GLY A 9 -1.05 -15.87 -12.33
CA GLY A 9 -2.34 -16.17 -12.96
C GLY A 9 -3.52 -15.43 -12.36
N ALA A 10 -4.69 -15.53 -13.01
CA ALA A 10 -5.93 -14.93 -12.52
C ALA A 10 -6.29 -15.49 -11.14
N VAL A 11 -6.58 -14.60 -10.19
CA VAL A 11 -7.11 -14.99 -8.89
C VAL A 11 -8.48 -15.61 -9.11
N ASP A 12 -8.69 -16.84 -8.63
CA ASP A 12 -9.99 -17.52 -8.70
C ASP A 12 -11.08 -16.61 -8.12
N PRO A 13 -12.12 -16.24 -8.90
CA PRO A 13 -13.21 -15.38 -8.42
C PRO A 13 -13.90 -15.94 -7.18
N LYS A 14 -14.03 -17.27 -7.06
CA LYS A 14 -14.62 -17.91 -5.89
C LYS A 14 -13.72 -17.74 -4.67
N ALA A 15 -12.41 -17.96 -4.84
CA ALA A 15 -11.44 -17.73 -3.77
C ALA A 15 -11.40 -16.26 -3.32
N SER A 16 -11.51 -15.32 -4.27
CA SER A 16 -11.58 -13.88 -3.99
C SER A 16 -12.84 -13.53 -3.19
N ALA A 17 -14.00 -14.07 -3.57
CA ALA A 17 -15.26 -13.87 -2.87
C ALA A 17 -15.21 -14.43 -1.44
N ILE A 18 -14.62 -15.61 -1.24
CA ILE A 18 -14.41 -16.20 0.08
C ILE A 18 -13.49 -15.30 0.92
N ALA A 19 -12.35 -14.88 0.38
CA ALA A 19 -11.40 -14.03 1.10
C ALA A 19 -12.03 -12.70 1.53
N TYR A 20 -12.81 -12.09 0.63
CA TYR A 20 -13.58 -10.89 0.95
C TYR A 20 -14.63 -11.14 2.04
N ALA A 21 -15.43 -12.20 1.92
CA ALA A 21 -16.45 -12.54 2.91
C ALA A 21 -15.85 -12.78 4.30
N SER A 22 -14.70 -13.46 4.38
CA SER A 22 -13.96 -13.65 5.62
C SER A 22 -13.47 -12.33 6.23
N ALA A 23 -12.86 -11.45 5.43
CA ALA A 23 -12.38 -10.16 5.90
C ALA A 23 -13.53 -9.25 6.37
N ARG A 24 -14.64 -9.25 5.63
CA ARG A 24 -15.87 -8.52 6.00
C ARG A 24 -16.45 -9.02 7.31
N ALA A 25 -16.59 -10.33 7.47
CA ALA A 25 -17.10 -10.93 8.71
C ALA A 25 -16.22 -10.58 9.91
N ALA A 26 -14.89 -10.66 9.77
CA ALA A 26 -13.95 -10.27 10.81
C ALA A 26 -14.02 -8.78 11.16
N PHE A 27 -14.17 -7.90 10.15
CA PHE A 27 -14.33 -6.47 10.39
C PHE A 27 -15.64 -6.15 11.10
N ASP A 28 -16.75 -6.77 10.69
CA ASP A 28 -18.05 -6.60 11.34
C ASP A 28 -18.03 -7.08 12.80
N ASP A 29 -17.37 -8.21 13.07
CA ASP A 29 -17.20 -8.75 14.41
C ASP A 29 -16.36 -7.81 15.29
N TYR A 30 -15.19 -7.38 14.80
CA TYR A 30 -14.34 -6.40 15.46
C TYR A 30 -15.10 -5.11 15.80
N VAL A 31 -15.87 -4.55 14.86
CA VAL A 31 -16.62 -3.31 15.07
C VAL A 31 -17.69 -3.47 16.14
N LYS A 32 -18.34 -4.64 16.22
CA LYS A 32 -19.43 -4.91 17.17
C LYS A 32 -18.94 -5.26 18.57
N HIS A 33 -17.86 -6.03 18.67
CA HIS A 33 -17.49 -6.68 19.93
C HIS A 33 -16.19 -6.14 20.53
N ASP A 34 -15.20 -5.75 19.72
CA ASP A 34 -13.83 -5.46 20.20
C ASP A 34 -13.38 -4.01 20.05
N ASN A 35 -13.98 -3.26 19.12
CA ASN A 35 -13.50 -1.93 18.79
C ASN A 35 -13.84 -0.93 19.90
N HIS A 36 -14.95 -1.14 20.62
CA HIS A 36 -15.45 -0.25 21.70
C HIS A 36 -15.48 1.24 21.31
N GLY A 37 -15.79 1.53 20.04
CA GLY A 37 -15.86 2.90 19.52
C GLY A 37 -14.52 3.56 19.19
N ARG A 38 -13.38 2.86 19.33
CA ARG A 38 -12.06 3.38 18.95
C ARG A 38 -11.97 3.68 17.44
N GLY A 39 -11.03 4.54 17.10
CA GLY A 39 -10.62 4.72 15.71
C GLY A 39 -9.84 3.50 15.22
N PHE A 40 -9.95 3.17 13.94
CA PHE A 40 -9.26 2.02 13.33
C PHE A 40 -8.42 2.43 12.12
N VAL A 41 -7.37 1.66 11.85
CA VAL A 41 -6.53 1.79 10.65
C VAL A 41 -6.67 0.52 9.82
N LEU A 42 -6.89 0.67 8.53
CA LEU A 42 -6.87 -0.43 7.57
C LEU A 42 -5.51 -0.48 6.89
N ILE A 43 -4.90 -1.67 6.82
CA ILE A 43 -3.59 -1.86 6.19
C ILE A 43 -3.67 -3.05 5.25
N GLY A 44 -3.43 -2.81 3.97
CA GLY A 44 -3.38 -3.82 2.93
C GLY A 44 -2.20 -3.61 2.01
N HIS A 45 -1.66 -4.72 1.53
CA HIS A 45 -0.73 -4.75 0.41
C HIS A 45 -1.23 -5.76 -0.63
N SER A 46 -1.04 -5.44 -1.92
CA SER A 46 -1.37 -6.33 -3.04
C SER A 46 -2.83 -6.83 -2.94
N GLN A 47 -3.03 -8.15 -2.86
CA GLN A 47 -4.36 -8.74 -2.72
C GLN A 47 -5.13 -8.25 -1.47
N GLY A 48 -4.43 -7.99 -0.36
CA GLY A 48 -5.05 -7.40 0.84
C GLY A 48 -5.60 -6.00 0.56
N SER A 49 -4.94 -5.21 -0.28
CA SER A 49 -5.45 -3.91 -0.72
C SER A 49 -6.68 -4.04 -1.60
N PHE A 50 -6.78 -5.07 -2.45
CA PHE A 50 -7.99 -5.31 -3.25
C PHE A 50 -9.19 -5.65 -2.36
N ILE A 51 -8.99 -6.51 -1.35
CA ILE A 51 -10.02 -6.87 -0.37
C ILE A 51 -10.48 -5.62 0.40
N LEU A 52 -9.53 -4.83 0.92
CA LEU A 52 -9.86 -3.62 1.66
C LEU A 52 -10.48 -2.53 0.77
N LYS A 53 -10.12 -2.48 -0.52
CA LYS A 53 -10.78 -1.59 -1.48
C LYS A 53 -12.27 -1.90 -1.58
N GLN A 54 -12.62 -3.18 -1.70
CA GLN A 54 -14.00 -3.61 -1.71
C GLN A 54 -14.70 -3.34 -0.36
N LEU A 55 -14.04 -3.67 0.76
CA LEU A 55 -14.58 -3.43 2.10
C LEU A 55 -14.91 -1.95 2.34
N ILE A 56 -14.01 -1.05 1.91
CA ILE A 56 -14.27 0.39 2.05
C ILE A 56 -15.49 0.79 1.22
N GLY A 57 -15.61 0.35 -0.04
CA GLY A 57 -16.73 0.71 -0.91
C GLY A 57 -18.08 0.17 -0.42
N ASP A 58 -18.10 -1.06 0.06
CA ASP A 58 -19.33 -1.72 0.50
C ASP A 58 -19.77 -1.26 1.88
N GLU A 59 -18.83 -1.18 2.82
CA GLU A 59 -19.13 -1.07 4.24
C GLU A 59 -18.82 0.32 4.82
N ILE A 60 -17.73 0.97 4.40
CA ILE A 60 -17.27 2.20 5.07
C ILE A 60 -17.78 3.45 4.34
N ASP A 61 -17.58 3.57 3.03
CA ASP A 61 -17.87 4.75 2.24
C ASP A 61 -19.34 5.18 2.33
N LYS A 62 -20.26 4.23 2.51
CA LYS A 62 -21.70 4.50 2.62
C LYS A 62 -22.16 4.84 4.04
N ARG A 63 -21.40 4.50 5.09
CA ARG A 63 -21.82 4.63 6.50
C ARG A 63 -21.06 5.74 7.24
N PRO A 64 -21.68 6.93 7.49
CA PRO A 64 -21.00 8.07 8.12
C PRO A 64 -20.34 7.75 9.47
N ALA A 65 -20.99 6.90 10.28
CA ALA A 65 -20.46 6.49 11.59
C ALA A 65 -19.14 5.72 11.47
N LEU A 66 -18.99 4.85 10.46
CA LEU A 66 -17.74 4.14 10.21
C LEU A 66 -16.69 5.03 9.57
N ARG A 67 -17.07 5.88 8.60
CA ARG A 67 -16.14 6.86 7.99
C ARG A 67 -15.50 7.74 9.05
N ARG A 68 -16.28 8.22 10.02
CA ARG A 68 -15.76 9.05 11.12
C ARG A 68 -14.75 8.33 11.99
N ARG A 69 -14.84 7.00 12.13
CA ARG A 69 -13.93 6.18 12.95
C ARG A 69 -12.70 5.68 12.19
N MET A 70 -12.72 5.74 10.86
CA MET A 70 -11.55 5.37 10.07
C MET A 70 -10.46 6.43 10.23
N VAL A 71 -9.35 6.07 10.86
CA VAL A 71 -8.19 6.96 11.03
C VAL A 71 -7.44 7.06 9.72
N SER A 72 -7.15 5.92 9.08
CA SER A 72 -6.40 5.83 7.83
C SER A 72 -6.69 4.52 7.10
N ALA A 73 -6.57 4.54 5.77
CA ALA A 73 -6.53 3.34 4.94
C ALA A 73 -5.24 3.31 4.13
N LEU A 74 -4.29 2.46 4.54
CA LEU A 74 -3.02 2.21 3.85
C LEU A 74 -3.25 1.10 2.82
N LEU A 75 -3.49 1.46 1.55
CA LEU A 75 -3.82 0.56 0.44
C LEU A 75 -2.68 0.56 -0.57
N LEU A 76 -1.67 -0.28 -0.32
CA LEU A 76 -0.40 -0.29 -1.04
C LEU A 76 -0.41 -1.34 -2.15
N GLY A 77 0.08 -1.03 -3.34
CA GLY A 77 0.09 -1.99 -4.47
C GLY A 77 -1.29 -2.48 -4.89
N GLY A 78 -2.34 -1.67 -4.68
CA GLY A 78 -3.74 -2.06 -4.82
C GLY A 78 -4.52 -1.42 -5.98
N ASN A 79 -3.87 -0.57 -6.78
CA ASN A 79 -4.50 0.22 -7.85
C ASN A 79 -5.84 0.86 -7.44
N VAL A 80 -5.95 1.32 -6.18
CA VAL A 80 -7.10 2.12 -5.76
C VAL A 80 -7.04 3.44 -6.51
N THR A 81 -8.17 3.87 -7.07
CA THR A 81 -8.23 5.11 -7.83
C THR A 81 -8.65 6.29 -6.98
N ASP A 82 -8.26 7.49 -7.40
CA ASP A 82 -8.59 8.78 -6.77
C ASP A 82 -10.11 9.03 -6.65
N LYS A 83 -10.91 8.39 -7.50
CA LYS A 83 -12.38 8.46 -7.53
C LYS A 83 -13.06 7.12 -7.25
N ALA A 84 -12.38 6.20 -6.57
CA ALA A 84 -12.93 4.89 -6.22
C ALA A 84 -14.21 4.97 -5.35
N TYR A 85 -14.38 6.07 -4.60
CA TYR A 85 -15.44 6.23 -3.62
C TYR A 85 -16.13 7.60 -3.69
N LYS A 86 -17.34 7.69 -3.14
CA LYS A 86 -18.11 8.94 -3.13
C LYS A 86 -17.59 9.90 -2.04
N HIS A 87 -17.29 9.37 -0.86
CA HIS A 87 -16.98 10.16 0.33
C HIS A 87 -15.53 10.00 0.81
N VAL A 88 -14.98 8.79 0.77
CA VAL A 88 -13.56 8.56 1.12
C VAL A 88 -12.66 9.08 0.00
N ARG A 89 -11.63 9.84 0.36
CA ARG A 89 -10.70 10.46 -0.60
C ARG A 89 -9.25 10.08 -0.30
N PRO A 90 -8.34 10.18 -1.27
CA PRO A 90 -6.90 10.15 -0.98
C PRO A 90 -6.50 11.23 0.02
N CYS A 91 -5.50 10.95 0.84
CA CYS A 91 -4.95 11.94 1.76
C CYS A 91 -4.24 13.05 0.99
N SER A 92 -4.44 14.30 1.42
CA SER A 92 -3.76 15.50 0.89
C SER A 92 -2.81 16.16 1.90
N LYS A 93 -2.88 15.80 3.18
CA LYS A 93 -1.89 16.17 4.21
C LYS A 93 -1.63 15.05 5.23
N ALA A 94 -0.43 15.00 5.80
CA ALA A 94 0.03 13.88 6.64
C ALA A 94 -0.82 13.59 7.89
N GLY A 95 -1.51 14.59 8.44
CA GLY A 95 -2.41 14.44 9.60
C GLY A 95 -3.89 14.34 9.22
N GLN A 96 -4.24 14.19 7.94
CA GLN A 96 -5.64 14.04 7.54
C GLN A 96 -6.14 12.64 7.95
N THR A 97 -7.30 12.60 8.59
CA THR A 97 -7.96 11.34 9.00
C THR A 97 -9.03 10.94 7.99
N GLY A 98 -9.44 9.66 7.98
CA GLY A 98 -10.52 9.17 7.14
C GLY A 98 -10.21 9.17 5.64
N CYS A 99 -8.92 9.09 5.29
CA CYS A 99 -8.44 9.15 3.92
C CYS A 99 -7.54 7.95 3.57
N ILE A 100 -7.25 7.82 2.26
CA ILE A 100 -6.46 6.73 1.70
C ILE A 100 -5.02 7.20 1.49
N VAL A 101 -4.08 6.39 1.95
CA VAL A 101 -2.66 6.43 1.58
C VAL A 101 -2.43 5.25 0.64
N GLY A 102 -1.85 5.49 -0.53
CA GLY A 102 -1.66 4.46 -1.54
C GLY A 102 -0.64 4.88 -2.59
N TRP A 103 0.00 3.88 -3.19
CA TRP A 103 0.92 4.02 -4.31
C TRP A 103 1.20 2.65 -4.93
N SER A 104 1.81 2.70 -6.11
CA SER A 104 2.57 1.61 -6.72
C SER A 104 3.97 2.15 -7.02
N MET A 105 5.03 1.40 -6.69
CA MET A 105 6.41 1.87 -6.83
C MET A 105 7.06 1.43 -8.13
N PHE A 106 7.76 2.36 -8.80
CA PHE A 106 8.65 2.08 -9.93
C PHE A 106 9.86 3.03 -9.88
N HIS A 107 11.04 2.61 -10.35
CA HIS A 107 12.13 3.56 -10.58
C HIS A 107 12.03 4.25 -11.95
N ASP A 108 11.69 3.47 -12.98
CA ASP A 108 11.43 3.96 -14.33
C ASP A 108 9.94 4.25 -14.56
N PRO A 109 9.55 5.01 -15.61
CA PRO A 109 8.15 5.12 -16.00
C PRO A 109 7.51 3.72 -16.20
N PRO A 110 6.34 3.45 -15.59
CA PRO A 110 5.68 2.16 -15.75
C PRO A 110 5.43 1.82 -17.23
N PRO A 111 5.77 0.61 -17.70
CA PRO A 111 5.49 0.21 -19.09
C PRO A 111 3.99 0.22 -19.38
N SER A 112 3.57 0.29 -20.64
CA SER A 112 2.16 0.40 -21.03
C SER A 112 1.29 -0.79 -20.56
N ASP A 113 1.92 -1.97 -20.41
CA ASP A 113 1.34 -3.21 -19.91
C ASP A 113 1.59 -3.43 -18.40
N ALA A 114 2.01 -2.40 -17.65
CA ALA A 114 2.23 -2.50 -16.22
C ALA A 114 0.98 -2.98 -15.47
N LEU A 115 1.18 -3.90 -14.53
CA LEU A 115 0.10 -4.45 -13.70
C LEU A 115 -0.30 -3.49 -12.57
N PHE A 116 0.60 -2.58 -12.18
CA PHE A 116 0.42 -1.62 -11.10
C PHE A 116 0.63 -0.19 -11.57
N GLY A 117 0.05 0.77 -10.86
CA GLY A 117 0.14 2.20 -11.20
C GLY A 117 -0.71 2.61 -12.41
N ARG A 118 -1.56 1.72 -12.94
CA ARG A 118 -2.44 1.98 -14.09
C ARG A 118 -3.88 1.61 -13.79
N THR A 119 -4.80 2.28 -14.49
CA THR A 119 -6.24 1.99 -14.46
C THR A 119 -6.84 2.17 -15.85
N THR A 120 -7.85 1.37 -16.16
CA THR A 120 -8.65 1.47 -17.39
C THR A 120 -9.88 2.37 -17.22
N LEU A 121 -10.14 2.85 -16.00
CA LEU A 121 -11.28 3.70 -15.69
C LEU A 121 -11.04 5.13 -16.20
N LYS A 122 -11.87 5.58 -17.14
CA LYS A 122 -11.75 6.90 -17.77
C LYS A 122 -11.77 8.03 -16.72
N GLY A 123 -10.80 8.94 -16.83
CA GLY A 123 -10.70 10.14 -16.00
C GLY A 123 -10.36 9.86 -14.52
N GLN A 124 -9.80 8.69 -14.24
CA GLN A 124 -9.31 8.30 -12.91
C GLN A 124 -7.82 7.97 -12.99
N HIS A 125 -7.13 8.18 -11.88
CA HIS A 125 -5.73 7.77 -11.72
C HIS A 125 -5.60 6.88 -10.50
N VAL A 126 -4.64 5.94 -10.55
CA VAL A 126 -4.23 5.22 -9.35
C VAL A 126 -3.72 6.25 -8.33
N VAL A 127 -4.09 6.07 -7.07
CA VAL A 127 -3.67 6.95 -5.99
C VAL A 127 -2.16 6.88 -5.84
N CYS A 128 -1.51 8.05 -5.83
CA CYS A 128 -0.15 8.21 -5.31
C CYS A 128 -0.15 9.28 -4.22
N THR A 129 0.19 8.87 -3.00
CA THR A 129 0.38 9.76 -1.85
C THR A 129 1.86 9.80 -1.48
N SER A 130 2.56 10.94 -1.62
CA SER A 130 3.98 11.01 -1.24
C SER A 130 4.23 10.68 0.26
N PRO A 131 5.22 9.82 0.59
CA PRO A 131 5.42 9.34 1.97
C PRO A 131 5.92 10.36 3.01
N GLY A 132 6.58 11.46 2.62
CA GLY A 132 7.13 12.43 3.59
C GLY A 132 6.26 13.67 3.77
N SER A 133 6.04 14.41 2.69
CA SER A 133 4.98 15.41 2.60
C SER A 133 4.26 15.25 1.27
N LEU A 134 2.94 15.14 1.34
CA LEU A 134 2.11 14.84 0.18
C LEU A 134 2.34 15.89 -0.92
N GLY A 135 2.80 15.44 -2.09
CA GLY A 135 3.09 16.29 -3.24
C GLY A 135 4.56 16.71 -3.42
N SER A 136 5.50 16.30 -2.55
CA SER A 136 6.94 16.57 -2.75
C SER A 136 7.81 15.32 -2.71
N SER A 137 9.01 15.42 -3.27
CA SER A 137 10.03 14.38 -3.11
C SER A 137 10.40 14.23 -1.64
N SER A 138 10.51 13.00 -1.16
CA SER A 138 10.79 12.71 0.25
C SER A 138 11.80 11.58 0.38
N LYS A 139 12.74 11.71 1.32
CA LYS A 139 13.61 10.59 1.71
C LYS A 139 12.74 9.46 2.23
N LEU A 140 12.98 8.27 1.70
CA LEU A 140 12.33 7.07 2.16
C LEU A 140 13.06 6.51 3.38
N GLN A 141 12.33 5.74 4.17
CA GLN A 141 12.80 5.07 5.36
C GLN A 141 12.57 3.56 5.22
N PRO A 142 13.45 2.86 4.48
CA PRO A 142 13.33 1.44 4.21
C PRO A 142 13.59 0.60 5.45
N TYR A 143 12.65 -0.25 5.83
CA TYR A 143 12.85 -1.24 6.88
C TYR A 143 12.51 -2.63 6.34
N ALA A 144 13.37 -3.60 6.64
CA ALA A 144 13.15 -4.98 6.24
C ALA A 144 13.50 -5.96 7.37
N PRO A 145 12.80 -7.11 7.45
CA PRO A 145 13.17 -8.17 8.38
C PRO A 145 14.58 -8.67 8.04
N SER A 146 15.38 -9.03 9.03
CA SER A 146 16.71 -9.61 8.82
C SER A 146 16.66 -11.09 8.41
N LEU A 147 15.61 -11.80 8.83
CA LEU A 147 15.39 -13.19 8.43
C LEU A 147 14.90 -13.29 6.98
N PRO A 148 15.40 -14.26 6.20
CA PRO A 148 14.88 -14.54 4.86
C PRO A 148 13.40 -14.94 4.92
N PHE A 149 12.62 -14.47 3.95
CA PHE A 149 11.24 -14.93 3.78
C PHE A 149 11.24 -16.34 3.16
N PRO A 150 10.42 -17.29 3.63
CA PRO A 150 10.43 -18.65 3.06
C PRO A 150 9.70 -18.72 1.70
N GLY A 151 10.04 -19.75 0.92
CA GLY A 151 9.34 -20.09 -0.33
C GLY A 151 9.66 -19.17 -1.52
N THR A 152 8.80 -19.18 -2.54
CA THR A 152 9.07 -18.47 -3.81
C THR A 152 9.11 -16.95 -3.67
N ILE A 153 8.38 -16.39 -2.70
CA ILE A 153 8.47 -14.96 -2.37
C ILE A 153 9.87 -14.63 -1.83
N GLY A 154 10.46 -15.51 -1.03
CA GLY A 154 11.84 -15.37 -0.58
C GLY A 154 12.85 -15.31 -1.72
N VAL A 155 12.69 -16.19 -2.71
CA VAL A 155 13.51 -16.18 -3.94
C VAL A 155 13.32 -14.86 -4.70
N GLY A 156 12.09 -14.38 -4.81
CA GLY A 156 11.80 -13.07 -5.41
C GLY A 156 12.47 -11.92 -4.66
N LEU A 157 12.42 -11.92 -3.32
CA LEU A 157 13.06 -10.89 -2.50
C LEU A 157 14.59 -10.89 -2.62
N ALA A 158 15.21 -12.06 -2.79
CA ALA A 158 16.65 -12.14 -3.04
C ALA A 158 17.06 -11.54 -4.41
N ILE A 159 16.18 -11.62 -5.42
CA ILE A 159 16.35 -10.93 -6.71
C ILE A 159 16.08 -9.43 -6.58
N PHE A 160 15.04 -9.07 -5.81
CA PHE A 160 14.62 -7.69 -5.58
C PHE A 160 15.73 -6.87 -4.91
N GLU A 161 16.37 -7.42 -3.87
CA GLU A 161 17.47 -6.80 -3.13
C GLU A 161 18.69 -7.74 -3.09
N PRO A 162 19.48 -7.83 -4.19
CA PRO A 162 20.58 -8.77 -4.28
C PRO A 162 21.74 -8.44 -3.33
N ASN A 163 21.84 -7.18 -2.91
CA ASN A 163 22.88 -6.68 -2.00
C ASN A 163 22.41 -6.62 -0.54
N ARG A 164 21.32 -7.30 -0.20
CA ARG A 164 20.78 -7.30 1.16
C ARG A 164 21.84 -7.79 2.17
N PRO A 165 22.01 -7.09 3.32
CA PRO A 165 22.90 -7.55 4.38
C PRO A 165 22.50 -8.93 4.92
N THR A 166 23.47 -9.84 5.03
CA THR A 166 23.26 -11.20 5.55
C THR A 166 23.71 -11.38 7.00
N ASP A 167 24.56 -10.48 7.50
CA ASP A 167 25.10 -10.52 8.87
C ASP A 167 24.46 -9.43 9.73
N ILE A 168 23.17 -9.61 10.05
CA ILE A 168 22.39 -8.70 10.88
C ILE A 168 21.94 -9.43 12.14
N SER A 169 22.37 -8.94 13.30
CA SER A 169 22.03 -9.51 14.62
C SER A 169 20.66 -9.08 15.15
N THR A 170 20.07 -8.01 14.60
CA THR A 170 18.73 -7.52 14.97
C THR A 170 17.64 -8.17 14.12
N PRO A 171 16.38 -8.28 14.60
CA PRO A 171 15.28 -8.83 13.79
C PRO A 171 14.90 -7.99 12.56
N TRP A 172 15.31 -6.73 12.53
CA TRP A 172 15.06 -5.76 11.46
C TRP A 172 16.32 -4.96 11.18
N TYR A 173 16.52 -4.57 9.92
CA TYR A 173 17.54 -3.60 9.53
C TYR A 173 16.90 -2.39 8.84
N PHE A 174 17.65 -1.29 8.83
CA PHE A 174 17.24 0.02 8.35
C PHE A 174 18.36 0.62 7.51
N GLU A 175 18.05 1.05 6.30
CA GLU A 175 19.01 1.68 5.37
C GLU A 175 18.57 3.12 5.06
N PRO A 176 18.85 4.08 5.96
CA PRO A 176 18.39 5.45 5.78
C PRO A 176 19.05 6.15 4.60
N GLY A 177 18.27 7.00 3.91
CA GLY A 177 18.82 8.09 3.10
C GLY A 177 19.40 7.68 1.74
N VAL A 178 19.25 6.42 1.34
CA VAL A 178 19.68 5.91 0.03
C VAL A 178 18.62 6.04 -1.05
N LEU A 179 17.35 6.16 -0.66
CA LEU A 179 16.21 6.25 -1.57
C LEU A 179 15.38 7.51 -1.32
N THR A 180 14.85 8.07 -2.39
CA THR A 180 13.79 9.09 -2.38
C THR A 180 12.57 8.61 -3.15
N GLY A 181 11.40 9.12 -2.77
CA GLY A 181 10.13 8.82 -3.40
C GLY A 181 9.43 10.11 -3.84
N THR A 182 8.98 10.16 -5.08
CA THR A 182 8.23 11.30 -5.63
C THR A 182 7.04 10.79 -6.44
N CYS A 183 5.83 11.25 -6.14
CA CYS A 183 4.67 10.90 -6.98
C CYS A 183 4.84 11.50 -8.37
N ALA A 184 4.66 10.66 -9.39
CA ALA A 184 4.78 11.03 -10.79
C ALA A 184 3.58 10.48 -11.59
N THR A 185 3.29 11.16 -12.70
CA THR A 185 2.28 10.74 -13.67
C THR A 185 2.89 10.77 -15.07
N THR A 186 2.70 9.72 -15.85
CA THR A 186 3.15 9.65 -17.24
C THR A 186 2.11 10.29 -18.17
N ALA A 187 2.53 10.67 -19.38
CA ALA A 187 1.62 11.27 -20.38
C ALA A 187 0.47 10.33 -20.79
N ASP A 188 0.71 9.01 -20.76
CA ASP A 188 -0.28 7.97 -21.02
C ASP A 188 -1.08 7.54 -19.77
N GLY A 189 -0.96 8.30 -18.67
CA GLY A 189 -1.90 8.25 -17.54
C GLY A 189 -1.54 7.33 -16.38
N ALA A 190 -0.38 6.66 -16.40
CA ALA A 190 0.09 5.91 -15.23
C ALA A 190 0.41 6.87 -14.08
N SER A 191 0.05 6.51 -12.85
CA SER A 191 0.38 7.28 -11.64
C SER A 191 1.01 6.36 -10.62
N TYR A 192 2.19 6.75 -10.14
CA TYR A 192 3.08 5.87 -9.38
C TYR A 192 4.00 6.69 -8.46
N LEU A 193 4.58 6.03 -7.46
CA LEU A 193 5.65 6.60 -6.65
C LEU A 193 6.98 6.27 -7.34
N LYS A 194 7.59 7.28 -7.95
CA LYS A 194 8.92 7.17 -8.55
C LYS A 194 9.97 7.03 -7.45
N ILE A 195 10.76 5.97 -7.52
CA ILE A 195 11.85 5.67 -6.60
C ILE A 195 13.17 6.05 -7.26
N ASP A 196 13.93 6.93 -6.62
CA ASP A 196 15.26 7.36 -7.06
C ASP A 196 16.28 7.05 -5.97
N GLY A 197 17.53 6.75 -6.34
CA GLY A 197 18.59 6.41 -5.39
C GLY A 197 19.86 5.89 -6.06
N SER A 198 20.88 5.63 -5.24
CA SER A 198 22.17 5.11 -5.72
C SER A 198 22.15 3.59 -5.97
N VAL A 199 21.37 2.85 -5.17
CA VAL A 199 21.16 1.41 -5.31
C VAL A 199 19.65 1.19 -5.37
N LEU A 200 19.17 0.82 -6.55
CA LEU A 200 17.75 0.60 -6.80
C LEU A 200 17.43 -0.90 -6.73
N PRO A 201 16.27 -1.28 -6.15
CA PRO A 201 15.83 -2.66 -6.19
C PRO A 201 15.47 -3.09 -7.61
N THR A 202 15.57 -4.40 -7.88
CA THR A 202 15.29 -4.98 -9.19
C THR A 202 13.81 -5.36 -9.32
N PRO A 203 13.11 -4.93 -10.39
CA PRO A 203 11.76 -5.41 -10.66
C PRO A 203 11.68 -6.92 -10.83
N VAL A 204 10.74 -7.55 -10.12
CA VAL A 204 10.55 -9.01 -10.08
C VAL A 204 9.08 -9.31 -9.77
N PRO A 205 8.46 -10.35 -10.37
CA PRO A 205 9.02 -11.34 -11.32
C PRO A 205 9.34 -10.77 -12.71
N THR A 206 8.70 -9.67 -13.11
CA THR A 206 8.89 -9.06 -14.43
C THR A 206 8.85 -7.53 -14.32
N PRO A 207 9.32 -6.78 -15.35
CA PRO A 207 9.26 -5.32 -15.33
C PRO A 207 7.85 -4.74 -15.14
N GLN A 208 6.79 -5.46 -15.56
CA GLN A 208 5.40 -5.03 -15.40
C GLN A 208 4.95 -4.92 -13.94
N TRP A 209 5.65 -5.58 -13.01
CA TRP A 209 5.38 -5.48 -11.57
C TRP A 209 6.01 -4.24 -10.94
N GLY A 210 6.98 -3.60 -11.60
CA GLY A 210 7.77 -2.54 -10.96
C GLY A 210 8.41 -3.03 -9.67
N LEU A 211 8.32 -2.21 -8.62
CA LEU A 211 8.88 -2.48 -7.30
C LEU A 211 7.83 -2.97 -6.29
N HIS A 212 6.78 -3.65 -6.78
CA HIS A 212 5.61 -4.06 -5.99
C HIS A 212 5.94 -4.87 -4.72
N LEU A 213 7.01 -5.67 -4.70
CA LEU A 213 7.46 -6.37 -3.49
C LEU A 213 7.92 -5.42 -2.37
N GLY A 214 8.35 -4.21 -2.72
CA GLY A 214 8.85 -3.19 -1.81
C GLY A 214 7.85 -2.09 -1.44
N ASP A 215 6.62 -2.12 -1.97
CA ASP A 215 5.60 -1.05 -1.78
C ASP A 215 5.39 -0.66 -0.30
N VAL A 216 5.55 -1.61 0.61
CA VAL A 216 5.49 -1.37 2.06
C VAL A 216 6.88 -1.05 2.61
N ASN A 217 7.82 -1.98 2.43
CA ASN A 217 9.10 -2.00 3.14
C ASN A 217 9.99 -0.79 2.81
N LEU A 218 10.03 -0.36 1.55
CA LEU A 218 10.85 0.79 1.14
C LEU A 218 10.40 2.08 1.81
N ALA A 219 9.14 2.20 2.21
CA ALA A 219 8.57 3.38 2.85
C ALA A 219 8.02 3.09 4.26
N LEU A 220 8.41 1.99 4.90
CA LEU A 220 7.77 1.54 6.16
C LEU A 220 7.90 2.58 7.28
N GLY A 221 9.07 3.20 7.43
CA GLY A 221 9.26 4.28 8.41
C GLY A 221 8.36 5.49 8.13
N ASN A 222 8.21 5.86 6.86
CA ASN A 222 7.32 6.95 6.45
C ASN A 222 5.85 6.61 6.76
N LEU A 223 5.42 5.38 6.45
CA LEU A 223 4.06 4.90 6.73
C LEU A 223 3.75 4.93 8.23
N THR A 224 4.68 4.50 9.08
CA THR A 224 4.50 4.58 10.54
C THR A 224 4.41 6.03 11.02
N THR A 225 5.18 6.95 10.40
CA THR A 225 5.13 8.38 10.71
C THR A 225 3.78 9.00 10.29
N ILE A 226 3.27 8.67 9.10
CA ILE A 226 1.94 9.10 8.64
C ILE A 226 0.87 8.57 9.59
N ALA A 227 0.87 7.26 9.89
CA ALA A 227 -0.10 6.65 10.79
C ALA A 227 -0.09 7.31 12.17
N ARG A 228 1.08 7.56 12.77
CA ARG A 228 1.20 8.27 14.05
C ARG A 228 0.60 9.68 14.00
N LYS A 229 0.86 10.45 12.94
CA LYS A 229 0.29 11.79 12.76
C LYS A 229 -1.24 11.75 12.62
N GLN A 230 -1.77 10.78 11.88
CA GLN A 230 -3.21 10.61 11.71
C GLN A 230 -3.89 10.16 13.02
N ILE A 231 -3.27 9.23 13.76
CA ILE A 231 -3.76 8.78 15.07
C ILE A 231 -3.78 9.95 16.07
N ALA A 232 -2.70 10.73 16.15
CA ALA A 232 -2.66 11.91 17.01
C ALA A 232 -3.74 12.95 16.63
N ALA A 233 -3.91 13.20 15.33
CA ALA A 233 -4.94 14.12 14.84
C ALA A 233 -6.37 13.59 15.08
N TYR A 234 -6.57 12.27 15.10
CA TYR A 234 -7.84 11.65 15.43
C TYR A 234 -8.16 11.80 16.92
N ALA A 235 -7.19 11.47 17.79
CA ALA A 235 -7.31 11.56 19.25
C ALA A 235 -7.47 13.00 19.74
N ALA A 236 -6.99 14.00 19.01
CA ALA A 236 -7.23 15.41 19.34
C ALA A 236 -8.68 15.87 19.07
N LYS A 237 -9.48 15.08 18.33
CA LYS A 237 -10.85 15.43 17.91
C LYS A 237 -11.95 14.60 18.58
N HIS A 238 -11.59 13.57 19.33
CA HIS A 238 -12.49 12.60 19.94
C HIS A 238 -12.00 12.28 21.35
#